data_AF-A0A915CFV8-F1
#
_entry.id   AF-A0A915CFV8-F1
#
_cell.length_a   1.000
_cell.length_b   1.000
_cell.length_c   1.000
_cell.angle_alpha   90.00
_cell.angle_beta   90.00
_cell.angle_gamma   90.00
#
_symmetry.space_group_name_H-M   'P 1'
#
loop_
_entity.id
_entity.type
_entity.pdbx_description
1 polymer ?
#
loop_
_entity_poly.entity_id
_entity_poly.type
_entity_poly.pdbx_seq_one_letter_code
_entity_poly.pdbx_strand_id
1 'polypeptide(L)' 'SRHPISGDCDLCLNNTDGRHCEYCAQWYYGDAIGAKNCTECSCDHCDSSYCNNTSGKCVC' A
#
# COMPACT_ATOMS: atom_id res chain seq x y z
N SER A 1 16.04 -3.10 -4.26
CA SER A 1 17.34 -2.72 -3.69
C SER A 1 17.10 -1.64 -2.63
N ARG A 2 18.08 -1.36 -1.76
CA ARG A 2 17.96 -0.37 -0.69
C ARG A 2 18.86 0.81 -1.00
N HIS A 3 18.33 2.03 -0.91
CA HIS A 3 19.03 3.26 -1.19
C HIS A 3 20.21 3.42 -0.22
N PRO A 4 21.46 3.58 -0.71
CA PRO A 4 22.66 3.46 0.10
C PRO A 4 22.86 4.58 1.12
N ILE A 5 22.15 5.72 0.97
CA ILE A 5 22.29 6.89 1.85
C ILE A 5 21.12 6.98 2.84
N SER A 6 19.88 6.87 2.35
CA SER A 6 18.69 7.04 3.19
C SER A 6 18.27 5.74 3.87
N GLY A 7 18.69 4.59 3.35
CA GLY A 7 18.19 3.29 3.81
C GLY A 7 16.75 3.03 3.40
N ASP A 8 16.21 3.78 2.45
CA ASP A 8 14.87 3.52 1.91
C ASP A 8 14.92 2.36 0.92
N CYS A 9 13.79 1.71 0.65
CA CYS A 9 13.67 0.77 -0.45
C CYS A 9 13.59 1.54 -1.78
N ASP A 10 14.48 1.26 -2.72
CA ASP A 10 14.45 1.90 -4.05
C ASP A 10 13.21 1.47 -4.86
N LEU A 11 12.71 0.27 -4.57
CA LEU A 11 11.55 -0.32 -5.24
C LEU A 11 10.80 -1.20 -4.25
N CYS A 12 9.51 -0.91 -4.10
CA CYS A 12 8.56 -1.76 -3.40
C CYS A 12 7.85 -2.70 -4.38
N LEU A 13 7.72 -3.97 -3.98
CA LEU A 13 7.06 -5.02 -4.76
C LEU A 13 5.71 -5.36 -4.12
N ASN A 14 4.92 -6.23 -4.76
CA ASN A 14 3.66 -6.73 -4.18
C ASN A 14 2.67 -5.62 -3.78
N ASN A 15 2.62 -4.52 -4.53
CA ASN A 15 1.75 -3.37 -4.24
C ASN A 15 1.91 -2.82 -2.82
N THR A 16 3.14 -2.87 -2.29
CA THR A 16 3.55 -2.18 -1.07
C THR A 16 4.13 -0.82 -1.42
N ASP A 17 4.17 0.07 -0.43
CA ASP A 17 4.67 1.43 -0.53
C ASP A 17 5.17 1.90 0.85
N GLY A 18 5.79 3.07 0.89
CA GLY A 18 6.49 3.59 2.05
C GLY A 18 7.99 3.44 1.92
N ARG A 19 8.71 4.14 2.80
CA ARG A 19 10.18 4.18 2.76
C ARG A 19 10.80 2.81 2.91
N HIS A 20 10.14 1.90 3.62
CA HIS A 20 10.57 0.54 3.84
C HIS A 20 9.55 -0.48 3.31
N CYS A 21 8.65 -0.05 2.42
CA CYS A 21 7.54 -0.87 1.91
C CYS A 21 6.63 -1.38 3.04
N GLU A 22 6.40 -0.55 4.05
CA GLU A 22 5.76 -0.92 5.31
C GLU A 22 4.23 -0.85 5.30
N TYR A 23 3.63 -0.33 4.23
CA TYR A 23 2.18 -0.30 4.05
C TYR A 23 1.80 -0.64 2.61
N CYS A 24 0.51 -0.93 2.37
CA CYS A 24 0.03 -1.17 1.01
C CYS A 24 -0.09 0.15 0.24
N ALA A 25 0.30 0.11 -1.03
CA ALA A 25 0.24 1.24 -1.95
C ALA A 25 -1.17 1.84 -2.02
N GLN A 26 -1.28 3.06 -2.53
CA GLN A 26 -2.59 3.67 -2.75
C GLN A 26 -3.48 2.75 -3.59
N TRP A 27 -4.74 2.62 -3.20
CA TRP A 27 -5.72 1.68 -3.77
C TRP A 27 -5.52 0.21 -3.41
N TYR A 28 -4.60 -0.10 -2.51
CA TYR A 28 -4.41 -1.46 -1.99
C TYR A 28 -4.57 -1.49 -0.47
N TYR A 29 -5.05 -2.62 0.05
CA TYR A 29 -5.17 -2.86 1.48
C TYR A 29 -4.73 -4.26 1.88
N GLY A 30 -4.26 -4.41 3.12
CA GLY A 30 -3.83 -5.69 3.67
C GLY A 30 -2.67 -5.55 4.64
N ASP A 31 -1.98 -6.66 4.88
CA ASP A 31 -0.74 -6.70 5.67
C ASP A 31 0.47 -6.68 4.72
N ALA A 32 1.19 -5.56 4.70
CA ALA A 32 2.37 -5.34 3.87
C ALA A 32 3.65 -5.99 4.42
N ILE A 33 3.67 -6.39 5.70
CA ILE A 33 4.88 -6.86 6.39
C ILE A 33 4.88 -8.38 6.52
N GLY A 34 3.86 -8.94 7.16
CA GLY A 34 3.78 -10.36 7.49
C GLY A 34 3.28 -11.17 6.31
N ALA A 35 2.02 -10.96 5.92
CA ALA A 35 1.36 -11.71 4.85
C ALA A 35 1.71 -11.24 3.44
N LYS A 36 2.13 -9.97 3.27
CA LYS A 36 2.39 -9.32 1.98
C LYS A 36 1.23 -9.45 1.00
N ASN A 37 0.00 -9.34 1.51
CA ASN A 37 -1.23 -9.61 0.78
C ASN A 37 -1.99 -8.35 0.38
N CYS A 38 -1.26 -7.32 -0.08
CA CYS A 38 -1.87 -6.07 -0.55
C CYS A 38 -2.80 -6.36 -1.73
N THR A 39 -4.09 -6.20 -1.48
CA THR A 39 -5.20 -6.51 -2.38
C THR A 39 -5.82 -5.21 -2.86
N GLU A 40 -6.19 -5.16 -4.14
CA GLU A 40 -6.83 -3.98 -4.73
C GLU A 40 -8.17 -3.68 -4.04
N CYS A 41 -8.44 -2.40 -3.82
CA CYS A 41 -9.69 -1.93 -3.25
C CYS A 41 -10.80 -1.89 -4.32
N SER A 42 -11.94 -2.52 -4.06
CA SER A 42 -13.16 -2.34 -4.85
C SER A 42 -13.98 -1.17 -4.32
N CYS A 43 -13.71 0.04 -4.82
CA CYS A 43 -14.51 1.23 -4.54
C CYS A 43 -15.31 1.60 -5.80
N ASP A 44 -16.45 0.93 -6.00
CA ASP A 44 -17.24 1.08 -7.25
C ASP A 44 -18.25 2.24 -7.21
N HIS A 45 -18.46 2.93 -6.08
CA HIS A 45 -19.65 3.79 -5.91
C HIS A 45 -19.55 5.06 -5.06
N CYS A 46 -18.36 5.58 -4.82
CA CYS A 46 -18.16 6.98 -4.45
C CYS A 46 -17.21 7.57 -5.49
N ASP A 47 -17.20 8.88 -5.71
CA ASP A 47 -16.01 9.57 -6.27
C ASP A 47 -14.83 9.49 -5.27
N SER A 48 -14.56 8.29 -4.73
CA SER A 48 -13.58 8.02 -3.70
C SER A 48 -12.21 8.39 -4.25
N SER A 49 -11.43 9.07 -3.42
CA SER A 49 -10.07 9.46 -3.79
C SER A 49 -9.05 8.34 -3.54
N TYR A 50 -9.34 7.45 -2.59
CA TYR A 50 -8.55 6.26 -2.21
C TYR A 50 -9.29 5.43 -1.15
N CYS A 51 -8.75 4.26 -0.81
CA CYS A 51 -9.17 3.45 0.33
C CYS A 51 -8.13 3.47 1.46
N ASN A 52 -8.57 3.21 2.68
CA ASN A 52 -7.68 3.00 3.81
C ASN A 52 -6.84 1.72 3.60
N ASN A 53 -5.51 1.85 3.60
CA ASN A 53 -4.56 0.78 3.28
C ASN A 53 -4.50 -0.39 4.28
N THR A 54 -5.17 -0.29 5.42
CA THR A 54 -5.21 -1.37 6.43
C THR A 54 -6.56 -2.09 6.40
N SER A 55 -7.65 -1.34 6.29
CA SER A 55 -9.02 -1.87 6.39
C SER A 55 -9.74 -2.05 5.05
N GLY A 56 -9.20 -1.50 3.96
CA GLY A 56 -9.86 -1.49 2.65
C GLY A 56 -11.08 -0.59 2.56
N LYS A 57 -11.43 0.13 3.64
CA LYS A 57 -12.58 1.05 3.64
C LYS A 57 -12.33 2.21 2.69
N CYS A 58 -13.22 2.38 1.72
CA CYS A 58 -13.21 3.52 0.82
C CYS A 58 -13.37 4.81 1.62
N VAL A 59 -12.55 5.81 1.31
CA VAL A 59 -12.70 7.16 1.84
C VAL A 59 -13.47 7.97 0.81
N CYS A 60 -14.71 8.28 1.19
CA CYS A 60 -15.52 9.37 0.68
C CYS A 60 -15.57 10.42 1.80
#